data_AF-A0A843FXL9-F1
#
_entry.id   AF-A0A843FXL9-F1
#
_cell.length_a   1.000
_cell.length_b   1.000
_cell.length_c   1.000
_cell.angle_alpha   90.00
_cell.angle_beta   90.00
_cell.angle_gamma   90.00
#
_symmetry.space_group_name_H-M   'P 1'
#
loop_
_entity.id
_entity.type
_entity.pdbx_description
1 polymer ?
#
loop_
_entity_poly.entity_id
_entity_poly.type
_entity_poly.pdbx_seq_one_letter_code
_entity_poly.pdbx_strand_id
1 'polypeptide(L)'
;LVLNPEQMVIKETMRAYTYLSLYNRNVEMLVVNKLYPEEVLNTDLFKLKKEEQKERLEEIHRAFDPMEIKYCHMRNVELRGLEMLDAMAEEIYGDEDPTKVYSSQSPMTFRNENGEDHLVMKMPFVEAADVELFRVDSTSLMVHVGSQKRNIHLPDSLISAEILGADFIDDELIIKFKRV
;
A
#
# COMPACT_ATOMS: atom_id res chain seq x y z
N LEU A 1 -5.19 5.02 -2.14
CA LEU A 1 -5.94 4.72 -0.89
C LEU A 1 -6.38 6.05 -0.23
N VAL A 2 -7.40 6.05 0.62
CA VAL A 2 -7.84 7.26 1.35
C VAL A 2 -7.97 6.92 2.82
N LEU A 3 -7.48 7.80 3.71
CA LEU A 3 -7.59 7.64 5.16
C LEU A 3 -7.77 8.97 5.88
N ASN A 4 -8.24 8.90 7.12
CA ASN A 4 -8.17 10.02 8.06
C ASN A 4 -6.95 9.84 8.98
N PRO A 5 -6.39 10.91 9.58
CA PRO A 5 -5.27 10.84 10.51
C PRO A 5 -5.71 10.31 11.89
N GLU A 6 -6.19 9.07 11.94
CA GLU A 6 -6.64 8.39 13.14
C GLU A 6 -5.93 7.03 13.26
N GLN A 7 -5.47 6.68 14.46
CA GLN A 7 -4.58 5.52 14.66
C GLN A 7 -5.16 4.21 14.12
N MET A 8 -6.45 3.96 14.38
CA MET A 8 -7.13 2.75 13.90
C MET A 8 -7.20 2.73 12.36
N VAL A 9 -7.55 3.87 11.76
CA VAL A 9 -7.71 4.01 10.31
C VAL A 9 -6.36 3.87 9.59
N ILE A 10 -5.27 4.37 10.18
CA ILE A 10 -3.90 4.17 9.66
C ILE A 10 -3.59 2.68 9.58
N LYS A 11 -3.81 1.93 10.67
CA LYS A 11 -3.57 0.48 10.71
C LYS A 11 -4.46 -0.30 9.74
N GLU A 12 -5.71 0.10 9.57
CA GLU A 12 -6.61 -0.49 8.58
C GLU A 12 -6.13 -0.23 7.15
N THR A 13 -5.62 0.98 6.90
CA THR A 13 -5.07 1.36 5.59
C THR A 13 -3.79 0.61 5.28
N MET A 14 -2.91 0.41 6.27
CA MET A 14 -1.73 -0.45 6.14
C MET A 14 -2.13 -1.87 5.72
N ARG A 15 -3.08 -2.49 6.45
CA ARG A 15 -3.60 -3.82 6.10
C ARG A 15 -4.21 -3.88 4.71
N ALA A 16 -4.98 -2.85 4.33
CA ALA A 16 -5.56 -2.77 2.99
C ALA A 16 -4.47 -2.70 1.91
N TYR A 17 -3.39 -1.96 2.14
CA TYR A 17 -2.27 -1.87 1.21
C TYR A 17 -1.52 -3.21 1.07
N THR A 18 -1.29 -3.91 2.17
CA THR A 18 -0.77 -5.29 2.16
C THR A 18 -1.61 -6.19 1.27
N TYR A 19 -2.94 -6.19 1.47
CA TYR A 19 -3.83 -7.05 0.70
C TYR A 19 -3.86 -6.67 -0.78
N LEU A 20 -3.92 -5.39 -1.12
CA LEU A 20 -3.85 -4.95 -2.51
C LEU A 20 -2.55 -5.42 -3.18
N SER A 21 -1.42 -5.34 -2.47
CA SER A 21 -0.13 -5.85 -2.96
C SER A 21 -0.16 -7.36 -3.18
N LEU A 22 -0.71 -8.14 -2.23
CA LEU A 22 -0.91 -9.60 -2.35
C LEU A 22 -1.75 -9.98 -3.58
N TYR A 23 -2.75 -9.17 -3.95
CA TYR A 23 -3.58 -9.38 -5.15
C TYR A 23 -2.98 -8.75 -6.43
N ASN A 24 -1.72 -8.33 -6.38
CA ASN A 24 -1.01 -7.66 -7.47
C ASN A 24 -1.74 -6.40 -7.99
N ARG A 25 -2.27 -5.58 -7.08
CA ARG A 25 -2.87 -4.28 -7.37
C ARG A 25 -1.94 -3.17 -6.90
N ASN A 26 -1.41 -2.43 -7.85
CA ASN A 26 -0.55 -1.30 -7.57
C ASN A 26 -1.35 -0.17 -6.87
N VAL A 27 -0.78 0.36 -5.78
CA VAL A 27 -1.28 1.54 -5.09
C VAL A 27 -0.19 2.59 -5.18
N GLU A 28 -0.48 3.65 -5.91
CA GLU A 28 0.53 4.66 -6.24
C GLU A 28 0.45 5.93 -5.39
N MET A 29 -0.71 6.17 -4.76
CA MET A 29 -0.98 7.40 -4.03
C MET A 29 -1.91 7.16 -2.83
N LEU A 30 -1.66 7.92 -1.78
CA LEU A 30 -2.47 8.03 -0.57
C LEU A 30 -3.10 9.43 -0.48
N VAL A 31 -4.37 9.52 -0.11
CA VAL A 31 -5.02 10.80 0.23
C VAL A 31 -5.34 10.81 1.71
N VAL A 32 -4.73 11.71 2.46
CA VAL A 32 -5.06 11.95 3.86
C VAL A 32 -6.17 13.01 3.92
N ASN A 33 -7.36 12.56 4.27
CA ASN A 33 -8.57 13.35 4.34
C ASN A 33 -8.83 13.87 5.76
N LYS A 34 -9.70 14.88 5.86
CA LYS A 34 -10.19 15.48 7.12
C LYS A 34 -9.07 16.07 7.99
N LEU A 35 -8.04 16.65 7.38
CA LEU A 35 -7.08 17.43 8.17
C LEU A 35 -7.75 18.67 8.77
N TYR A 36 -7.50 18.93 10.04
CA TYR A 36 -7.92 20.20 10.64
C TYR A 36 -7.18 21.35 9.95
N PRO A 37 -7.90 22.38 9.48
CA PRO A 37 -7.29 23.60 8.95
C PRO A 37 -6.38 24.26 10.00
N GLU A 38 -5.27 24.85 9.58
CA GLU A 38 -4.30 25.49 10.49
C GLU A 38 -4.94 26.58 11.36
N GLU A 39 -5.89 27.33 10.81
CA GLU A 39 -6.65 28.36 11.51
C GLU A 39 -7.36 27.83 12.76
N VAL A 40 -7.92 26.61 12.68
CA VAL A 40 -8.61 25.95 13.80
C VAL A 40 -7.59 25.46 14.82
N LEU A 41 -6.49 24.89 14.35
CA LEU A 41 -5.43 24.32 15.21
C LEU A 41 -4.65 25.39 16.00
N ASN A 42 -4.65 26.64 15.56
CA ASN A 42 -3.98 27.74 16.24
C ASN A 42 -4.80 28.33 17.41
N THR A 43 -5.97 27.75 17.72
CA THR A 43 -6.76 28.12 18.90
C THR A 43 -6.34 27.32 20.14
N ASP A 44 -6.43 27.92 21.33
CA ASP A 44 -6.00 27.26 22.59
C ASP A 44 -6.73 25.93 22.87
N LEU A 45 -7.98 25.80 22.41
CA LEU A 45 -8.79 24.60 22.58
C LEU A 45 -8.26 23.40 21.76
N PHE A 46 -7.53 23.65 20.67
CA PHE A 46 -7.11 22.63 19.71
C PHE A 46 -5.61 22.31 19.76
N LYS A 47 -4.86 22.81 20.75
CA LYS A 47 -3.42 22.52 20.90
C LYS A 47 -3.10 21.02 20.95
N LEU A 48 -3.86 20.24 21.72
CA LEU A 48 -3.66 18.78 21.78
C LEU A 48 -3.97 18.10 20.44
N LYS A 49 -5.03 18.55 19.76
CA LYS A 49 -5.41 18.04 18.43
C LYS A 49 -4.36 18.34 17.37
N LYS A 50 -3.68 19.49 17.48
CA LYS A 50 -2.56 19.87 16.60
C LYS A 50 -1.40 18.89 16.73
N GLU A 51 -0.98 18.59 17.96
CA GLU A 51 0.09 17.63 18.19
C GLU A 51 -0.30 16.20 17.78
N GLU A 52 -1.53 15.76 18.11
CA GLU A 52 -2.05 14.46 17.67
C GLU A 52 -2.03 14.32 16.14
N GLN A 53 -2.55 15.32 15.41
CA GLN A 53 -2.56 15.30 13.95
C GLN A 53 -1.14 15.26 13.39
N LYS A 54 -0.21 16.04 13.96
CA LYS A 54 1.19 16.04 13.55
C LYS A 54 1.83 14.67 13.73
N GLU A 55 1.68 14.05 14.91
CA GLU A 55 2.19 12.71 15.16
C GLU A 55 1.62 11.67 14.19
N ARG A 56 0.32 11.74 13.90
CA ARG A 56 -0.33 10.84 12.94
C ARG A 56 0.17 11.06 11.51
N LEU A 57 0.37 12.32 11.10
CA LEU A 57 0.94 12.63 9.79
C LEU A 57 2.37 12.09 9.67
N GLU A 58 3.19 12.24 10.69
CA GLU A 58 4.54 11.67 10.71
C GLU A 58 4.52 10.13 10.67
N GLU A 59 3.60 9.48 11.37
CA GLU A 59 3.38 8.03 11.29
C GLU A 59 3.01 7.60 9.87
N ILE A 60 2.07 8.31 9.23
CA ILE A 60 1.64 8.05 7.85
C ILE A 60 2.82 8.21 6.88
N HIS A 61 3.56 9.32 6.97
CA HIS A 61 4.73 9.55 6.12
C HIS A 61 5.76 8.44 6.25
N ARG A 62 6.14 8.07 7.47
CA ARG A 62 7.12 7.00 7.69
C ARG A 62 6.63 5.64 7.18
N ALA A 63 5.33 5.36 7.32
CA ALA A 63 4.76 4.08 6.93
C ALA A 63 4.63 3.92 5.40
N PHE A 64 4.31 5.00 4.69
CA PHE A 64 3.99 4.92 3.28
C PHE A 64 5.09 5.47 2.37
N ASP A 65 6.22 5.93 2.90
CA ASP A 65 7.39 6.33 2.09
C ASP A 65 7.82 5.20 1.13
N PRO A 66 8.11 5.47 -0.16
CA PRO A 66 8.12 6.77 -0.86
C PRO A 66 6.83 7.06 -1.67
N MET A 67 5.68 6.50 -1.28
CA MET A 67 4.39 6.72 -1.97
C MET A 67 4.01 8.20 -1.97
N GLU A 68 3.40 8.68 -3.06
CA GLU A 68 2.84 10.02 -3.11
C GLU A 68 1.71 10.17 -2.08
N ILE A 69 1.76 11.23 -1.27
CA ILE A 69 0.72 11.55 -0.29
C ILE A 69 0.14 12.93 -0.60
N LYS A 70 -1.16 12.97 -0.87
CA LYS A 70 -1.95 14.20 -1.02
C LYS A 70 -2.80 14.44 0.23
N TYR A 71 -3.24 15.68 0.41
CA TYR A 71 -3.95 16.12 1.60
C TYR A 71 -5.27 16.80 1.23
N CYS A 72 -6.27 16.63 2.09
CA CYS A 72 -7.53 17.36 2.02
C CYS A 72 -7.96 17.75 3.42
N HIS A 73 -8.29 19.02 3.61
CA HIS A 73 -8.77 19.55 4.88
C HIS A 73 -10.24 19.23 5.11
N MET A 74 -10.59 19.13 6.39
CA MET A 74 -11.96 19.03 6.86
C MET A 74 -12.69 20.34 6.54
N ARG A 75 -13.87 20.21 5.93
CA ARG A 75 -14.77 21.33 5.64
C ARG A 75 -15.89 21.40 6.68
N ASN A 76 -16.38 22.60 6.94
CA ASN A 76 -17.50 22.86 7.88
C ASN A 76 -18.87 22.55 7.28
N VAL A 77 -18.93 22.27 5.97
CA VAL A 77 -20.15 21.94 5.22
C VAL A 77 -19.95 20.64 4.47
N GLU A 78 -21.07 19.99 4.17
CA GLU A 78 -21.07 18.77 3.35
C GLU A 78 -20.58 19.07 1.93
N LEU A 79 -19.73 18.22 1.37
CA LEU A 79 -19.23 18.33 0.01
C LEU A 79 -20.34 17.98 -0.99
N ARG A 80 -21.09 18.99 -1.43
CA ARG A 80 -22.22 18.83 -2.35
C ARG A 80 -22.20 19.86 -3.46
N GLY A 81 -22.54 19.39 -4.67
CA GLY A 81 -22.52 20.21 -5.87
C GLY A 81 -21.12 20.30 -6.49
N LEU A 82 -21.07 20.71 -7.75
CA LEU A 82 -19.84 20.76 -8.53
C LEU A 82 -18.82 21.73 -7.93
N GLU A 83 -19.27 22.90 -7.48
CA GLU A 83 -18.39 23.92 -6.89
C GLU A 83 -17.55 23.40 -5.71
N MET A 84 -18.16 22.61 -4.81
CA MET A 84 -17.45 22.03 -3.66
C MET A 84 -16.52 20.89 -4.08
N LEU A 85 -16.88 20.13 -5.12
CA LEU A 85 -16.02 19.10 -5.67
C LEU A 85 -14.81 19.69 -6.38
N ASP A 86 -15.00 20.79 -7.12
CA ASP A 86 -13.93 21.53 -7.79
C ASP A 86 -12.95 22.12 -6.76
N ALA A 87 -13.46 22.70 -5.67
CA ALA A 87 -12.63 23.21 -4.58
C ALA A 87 -11.81 22.10 -3.88
N MET A 88 -12.37 20.89 -3.75
CA MET A 88 -11.65 19.73 -3.21
C MET A 88 -10.62 19.19 -4.21
N ALA A 89 -10.95 19.18 -5.50
CA ALA A 89 -10.02 18.76 -6.55
C ALA A 89 -8.81 19.71 -6.61
N GLU A 90 -9.04 21.02 -6.57
CA GLU A 90 -7.99 22.04 -6.51
C GLU A 90 -7.08 21.87 -5.28
N GLU A 91 -7.65 21.49 -4.14
CA GLU A 91 -6.87 21.26 -2.91
C GLU A 91 -5.97 20.02 -3.00
N ILE A 92 -6.45 18.95 -3.65
CA ILE A 92 -5.73 17.67 -3.74
C ILE A 92 -4.70 17.70 -4.89
N TYR A 93 -5.06 18.27 -6.04
CA TYR A 93 -4.29 18.21 -7.28
C TYR A 93 -3.71 19.56 -7.69
N GLY A 94 -4.35 20.68 -7.34
CA GLY A 94 -4.00 22.00 -7.86
C GLY A 94 -4.00 22.00 -9.38
N ASP A 95 -2.92 22.51 -9.97
CA ASP A 95 -2.69 22.50 -11.42
C ASP A 95 -2.25 21.14 -11.99
N GLU A 96 -2.07 20.10 -11.16
CA GLU A 96 -1.63 18.78 -11.59
C GLU A 96 -2.74 17.99 -12.29
N ASP A 97 -2.39 17.27 -13.35
CA ASP A 97 -3.32 16.36 -14.02
C ASP A 97 -3.69 15.19 -13.07
N PRO A 98 -4.97 15.02 -12.71
CA PRO A 98 -5.40 13.94 -11.81
C PRO A 98 -5.25 12.54 -12.42
N THR A 99 -4.93 12.43 -13.72
CA THR A 99 -4.62 11.16 -14.40
C THR A 99 -3.14 10.80 -14.36
N LYS A 100 -2.29 11.65 -13.77
CA LYS A 100 -0.87 11.38 -13.57
C LYS A 100 -0.67 10.08 -12.81
N VAL A 101 0.22 9.24 -13.34
CA VAL A 101 0.66 8.00 -12.70
C VAL A 101 1.88 8.30 -11.84
N TYR A 102 1.79 8.04 -10.53
CA TYR A 102 2.86 8.26 -9.57
C TYR A 102 3.79 7.05 -9.43
N SER A 103 3.28 5.85 -9.70
CA SER A 103 4.07 4.62 -9.73
C SER A 103 3.45 3.64 -10.70
N SER A 104 4.29 3.00 -11.53
CA SER A 104 3.88 1.91 -12.42
C SER A 104 4.45 0.55 -12.00
N GLN A 105 5.04 0.47 -10.79
CA GLN A 105 5.68 -0.75 -10.32
C GLN A 105 4.63 -1.81 -9.94
N SER A 106 4.78 -3.01 -10.52
CA SER A 106 3.92 -4.15 -10.18
C SER A 106 4.30 -4.70 -8.82
N PRO A 107 3.35 -4.88 -7.87
CA PRO A 107 3.63 -5.52 -6.59
C PRO A 107 4.13 -6.96 -6.71
N MET A 108 3.90 -7.62 -7.85
CA MET A 108 4.39 -8.97 -8.12
C MET A 108 5.15 -9.00 -9.45
N THR A 109 6.35 -9.56 -9.44
CA THR A 109 7.18 -9.74 -10.65
C THR A 109 7.86 -11.11 -10.67
N PHE A 110 8.07 -11.64 -11.87
CA PHE A 110 8.96 -12.78 -12.09
C PHE A 110 10.27 -12.25 -12.66
N ARG A 111 11.40 -12.65 -12.06
CA ARG A 111 12.75 -12.25 -12.49
C ARG A 111 13.61 -13.50 -12.67
N ASN A 112 14.61 -13.42 -13.53
CA ASN A 112 15.64 -14.44 -13.63
C ASN A 112 16.99 -13.80 -13.30
N GLU A 113 17.64 -14.30 -12.26
CA GLU A 113 18.90 -13.76 -11.73
C GLU A 113 19.88 -14.92 -11.57
N ASN A 114 21.03 -14.84 -12.23
CA ASN A 114 22.11 -15.84 -12.15
C ASN A 114 21.67 -17.30 -12.45
N GLY A 115 20.64 -17.49 -13.28
CA GLY A 115 20.12 -18.82 -13.62
C GLY A 115 19.07 -19.37 -12.66
N GLU A 116 18.69 -18.62 -11.63
CA GLU A 116 17.56 -18.90 -10.75
C GLU A 116 16.37 -18.00 -11.10
N ASP A 117 15.16 -18.53 -11.03
CA ASP A 117 13.95 -17.73 -11.21
C ASP A 117 13.42 -17.29 -9.85
N HIS A 118 13.03 -16.03 -9.74
CA HIS A 118 12.50 -15.43 -8.53
C HIS A 118 11.07 -14.94 -8.78
N LEU A 119 10.13 -15.37 -7.94
CA LEU A 119 8.85 -14.68 -7.78
C LEU A 119 9.02 -13.68 -6.64
N VAL A 120 8.99 -12.40 -6.97
CA VAL A 120 9.12 -11.29 -6.00
C VAL A 120 7.74 -10.69 -5.78
N MET A 121 7.33 -10.56 -4.53
CA MET A 121 6.05 -9.99 -4.12
C MET A 121 6.24 -8.97 -3.02
N LYS A 122 5.72 -7.76 -3.24
CA LYS A 122 5.64 -6.74 -2.21
C LYS A 122 4.62 -7.14 -1.14
N MET A 123 5.04 -7.11 0.11
CA MET A 123 4.29 -7.49 1.31
C MET A 123 4.50 -6.43 2.40
N PRO A 124 4.07 -5.17 2.17
CA PRO A 124 4.31 -4.10 3.13
C PRO A 124 3.61 -4.40 4.46
N PHE A 125 4.26 -4.06 5.57
CA PHE A 125 3.74 -4.22 6.93
C PHE A 125 3.49 -5.68 7.36
N VAL A 126 4.20 -6.63 6.75
CA VAL A 126 4.09 -8.06 7.07
C VAL A 126 5.42 -8.52 7.65
N GLU A 127 5.35 -9.27 8.75
CA GLU A 127 6.52 -9.97 9.28
C GLU A 127 6.66 -11.33 8.60
N ALA A 128 7.89 -11.80 8.40
CA ALA A 128 8.16 -13.07 7.72
C ALA A 128 7.44 -14.27 8.39
N ALA A 129 7.27 -14.22 9.72
CA ALA A 129 6.59 -15.26 10.49
C ALA A 129 5.08 -15.35 10.21
N ASP A 130 4.47 -14.30 9.65
CA ASP A 130 3.04 -14.24 9.31
C ASP A 130 2.75 -14.71 7.88
N VAL A 131 3.78 -15.12 7.13
CA VAL A 131 3.67 -15.61 5.76
C VAL A 131 3.73 -17.13 5.75
N GLU A 132 2.67 -17.75 5.24
CA GLU A 132 2.65 -19.19 4.97
C GLU A 132 2.61 -19.44 3.46
N LEU A 133 3.42 -20.40 3.01
CA LEU A 133 3.55 -20.80 1.62
C LEU A 133 3.19 -22.26 1.44
N PHE A 134 2.28 -22.54 0.51
CA PHE A 134 1.87 -23.90 0.17
C PHE A 134 1.91 -24.12 -1.34
N ARG A 135 2.52 -25.22 -1.78
CA ARG A 135 2.36 -25.68 -3.17
C ARG A 135 1.00 -26.38 -3.28
N VAL A 136 0.10 -25.82 -4.08
CA VAL A 136 -1.23 -26.39 -4.30
C VAL A 136 -1.13 -27.54 -5.30
N ASP A 137 -0.45 -27.28 -6.42
CA ASP A 137 -0.19 -28.24 -7.50
C ASP A 137 1.06 -27.80 -8.29
N SER A 138 1.39 -28.48 -9.39
CA SER A 138 2.57 -28.14 -10.20
C SER A 138 2.51 -26.75 -10.84
N THR A 139 1.34 -26.12 -10.95
CA THR A 139 1.13 -24.83 -11.62
C THR A 139 0.82 -23.69 -10.66
N SER A 140 0.58 -23.97 -9.37
CA SER A 140 0.03 -22.97 -8.45
C SER A 140 0.68 -22.99 -7.07
N LEU A 141 1.00 -21.79 -6.57
CA LEU A 141 1.40 -21.53 -5.19
C LEU A 141 0.29 -20.79 -4.45
N MET A 142 0.02 -21.18 -3.20
CA MET A 142 -0.82 -20.41 -2.30
C MET A 142 0.07 -19.65 -1.33
N VAL A 143 -0.14 -18.33 -1.27
CA VAL A 143 0.45 -17.44 -0.27
C VAL A 143 -0.66 -17.04 0.70
N HIS A 144 -0.43 -17.21 1.98
CA HIS A 144 -1.37 -16.88 3.04
C HIS A 144 -0.74 -15.89 4.02
N VAL A 145 -1.43 -14.76 4.22
CA VAL A 145 -0.99 -13.66 5.10
C VAL A 145 -2.18 -13.20 5.94
N GLY A 146 -2.09 -13.38 7.26
CA GLY A 146 -3.17 -13.05 8.19
C GLY A 146 -4.47 -13.79 7.88
N SER A 147 -5.49 -13.09 7.38
CA SER A 147 -6.78 -13.68 6.98
C SER A 147 -6.98 -13.80 5.46
N GLN A 148 -5.97 -13.44 4.66
CA GLN A 148 -6.05 -13.42 3.20
C GLN A 148 -5.17 -14.49 2.60
N LYS A 149 -5.75 -15.28 1.68
CA LYS A 149 -5.04 -16.28 0.90
C LYS A 149 -5.14 -16.00 -0.59
N ARG A 150 -4.02 -16.14 -1.29
CA ARG A 150 -3.94 -15.92 -2.74
C ARG A 150 -3.28 -17.10 -3.42
N ASN A 151 -3.97 -17.67 -4.40
CA ASN A 151 -3.37 -18.59 -5.36
C ASN A 151 -2.71 -17.80 -6.49
N ILE A 152 -1.43 -18.08 -6.72
CA ILE A 152 -0.60 -17.51 -7.76
C ILE A 152 -0.32 -18.62 -8.76
N HIS A 153 -0.72 -18.38 -10.01
CA HIS A 153 -0.37 -19.26 -11.12
C HIS A 153 1.05 -18.97 -11.57
N LEU A 154 1.82 -20.03 -11.71
CA LEU A 154 3.18 -19.99 -12.20
C LEU A 154 3.19 -19.99 -13.73
N PRO A 155 4.14 -19.27 -14.36
CA PRO A 155 4.41 -19.42 -15.79
C PRO A 155 4.78 -20.87 -16.14
N ASP A 156 4.54 -21.26 -17.40
CA ASP A 156 4.83 -22.61 -17.89
C ASP A 156 6.27 -23.05 -17.66
N SER A 157 7.22 -22.11 -17.71
CA SER A 157 8.64 -22.36 -17.45
C SER A 157 8.96 -22.80 -16.02
N LEU A 158 8.04 -22.62 -15.07
CA LEU A 158 8.21 -22.94 -13.65
C LEU A 158 7.34 -24.12 -13.17
N ILE A 159 6.59 -24.77 -14.06
CA ILE A 159 5.71 -25.89 -13.69
C ILE A 159 6.50 -27.06 -13.09
N SER A 160 7.65 -27.38 -13.68
CA SER A 160 8.55 -28.45 -13.23
C SER A 160 9.71 -27.95 -12.37
N ALA A 161 9.75 -26.66 -12.04
CA ALA A 161 10.83 -26.08 -11.26
C ALA A 161 10.73 -26.49 -9.78
N GLU A 162 11.89 -26.79 -9.18
CA GLU A 162 12.04 -27.04 -7.76
C GLU A 162 12.04 -25.71 -6.99
N ILE A 163 11.36 -25.65 -5.85
CA ILE A 163 11.41 -24.48 -4.95
C ILE A 163 12.64 -24.63 -4.07
N LEU A 164 13.58 -23.70 -4.18
CA LEU A 164 14.81 -23.69 -3.38
C LEU A 164 14.58 -23.13 -1.97
N GLY A 165 13.62 -22.22 -1.83
CA GLY A 165 13.29 -21.55 -0.58
C GLY A 165 12.56 -20.24 -0.80
N ALA A 166 12.34 -19.52 0.29
CA ALA A 166 11.81 -18.17 0.26
C ALA A 166 12.55 -17.29 1.27
N ASP A 167 12.82 -16.05 0.88
CA ASP A 167 13.40 -15.02 1.72
C ASP A 167 12.38 -13.87 1.89
N PHE A 168 12.48 -13.15 3.00
CA PHE A 168 11.71 -11.93 3.24
C PHE A 168 12.68 -10.79 3.54
N ILE A 169 12.81 -9.85 2.61
CA ILE A 169 13.82 -8.78 2.65
C ILE A 169 13.15 -7.49 2.19
N ASP A 170 13.34 -6.38 2.92
CA ASP A 170 12.85 -5.05 2.55
C ASP A 170 11.35 -5.01 2.15
N ASP A 171 10.49 -5.62 2.96
CA ASP A 171 9.05 -5.78 2.72
C ASP A 171 8.70 -6.59 1.44
N GLU A 172 9.62 -7.37 0.90
CA GLU A 172 9.39 -8.25 -0.24
C GLU A 172 9.57 -9.73 0.13
N LEU A 173 8.60 -10.54 -0.27
CA LEU A 173 8.70 -12.00 -0.28
C LEU A 173 9.31 -12.45 -1.61
N ILE A 174 10.44 -13.15 -1.53
CA ILE A 174 11.19 -13.64 -2.69
C ILE A 174 11.19 -15.17 -2.66
N ILE A 175 10.45 -15.79 -3.58
CA ILE A 175 10.41 -17.26 -3.72
C ILE A 175 11.36 -17.66 -4.84
N LYS A 176 12.32 -18.53 -4.53
CA LYS A 176 13.39 -18.96 -5.44
C LYS A 176 13.07 -20.30 -6.07
N PHE A 177 13.28 -20.40 -7.37
CA PHE A 177 13.05 -21.60 -8.14
C PHE A 177 14.28 -21.99 -8.96
N LYS A 178 14.48 -23.29 -9.10
CA LYS A 178 15.46 -23.89 -10.00
C LYS A 178 14.75 -24.72 -11.06
N ARG A 179 14.92 -24.35 -12.33
CA ARG A 179 14.42 -25.18 -13.44
C ARG A 179 15.20 -26.49 -13.48
N VAL A 180 14.48 -27.58 -13.75
CA VAL A 180 15.02 -28.93 -13.92
C VAL A 180 15.27 -29.21 -15.39
#